data_AF-A0A9D6LKV2-F1
#
_entry.id   AF-A0A9D6LKV2-F1
#
_cell.length_a   1.000
_cell.length_b   1.000
_cell.length_c   1.000
_cell.angle_alpha   90.00
_cell.angle_beta   90.00
_cell.angle_gamma   90.00
#
_symmetry.space_group_name_H-M   'P 1'
#
loop_
_entity.id
_entity.type
_entity.pdbx_description
1 polymer ?
#
loop_
_entity_poly.entity_id
_entity_poly.type
_entity_poly.pdbx_seq_one_letter_code
_entity_poly.pdbx_strand_id
1 'polypeptide(L)'
;MKKLIVISTVLYTVAALAALGFISNWFREQLILGQSVIMTTLLIGLPAVLILAIAAYWNVHNQWLALLLVVVILGTSGYVLKSHHDAYGEWLPSPAAQDIETSGSATLTHNGQTFSYRLELHNPGTVAHREFLVITRGKQERRVRLPLFGDARSGYVSAKTPSDWIVMQPTEDANIYLAETGRFLFSRKSFRVNLQTGKVIVLSEKANQEKP
;
A
#
# COMPACT_ATOMS: atom_id res chain seq x y z
N MET A 1 -39.10 8.13 12.11
CA MET A 1 -38.56 7.66 10.82
C MET A 1 -37.97 8.77 9.95
N LYS A 2 -38.71 9.85 9.61
CA LYS A 2 -38.18 10.98 8.78
C LYS A 2 -36.81 11.51 9.23
N LYS A 3 -36.67 11.82 10.52
CA LYS A 3 -35.40 12.31 11.10
C LYS A 3 -34.24 11.33 10.88
N LEU A 4 -34.50 10.02 11.04
CA LEU A 4 -33.49 8.98 10.87
C LEU A 4 -33.06 8.87 9.39
N ILE A 5 -34.02 8.86 8.45
CA ILE A 5 -33.73 8.87 7.01
C ILE A 5 -32.83 10.04 6.64
N VAL A 6 -33.16 11.25 7.12
CA VAL A 6 -32.37 12.46 6.85
C VAL A 6 -30.96 12.35 7.44
N ILE A 7 -30.84 12.01 8.73
CA ILE A 7 -29.54 11.90 9.41
C ILE A 7 -28.63 10.88 8.71
N SER A 8 -29.13 9.66 8.46
CA SER A 8 -28.34 8.60 7.82
C SER A 8 -27.87 8.99 6.42
N THR A 9 -28.75 9.61 5.63
CA THR A 9 -28.45 10.03 4.26
C THR A 9 -27.42 11.15 4.24
N VAL A 10 -27.53 12.12 5.13
CA VAL A 10 -26.57 13.22 5.24
C VAL A 10 -25.19 12.69 5.66
N LEU A 11 -25.14 11.84 6.68
CA LEU A 11 -23.89 11.23 7.14
C LEU A 11 -23.20 10.44 6.02
N TYR A 12 -23.95 9.59 5.31
CA TYR A 12 -23.43 8.83 4.17
C TYR A 12 -22.92 9.75 3.05
N THR A 13 -23.68 10.79 2.71
CA THR A 13 -23.32 11.74 1.65
C THR A 13 -22.02 12.46 1.99
N VAL A 14 -21.88 12.96 3.22
CA VAL A 14 -20.65 13.64 3.68
C VAL A 14 -19.46 12.68 3.64
N ALA A 15 -19.62 11.45 4.14
CA ALA A 15 -18.55 10.45 4.11
C ALA A 15 -18.14 10.04 2.69
N ALA A 16 -19.12 9.82 1.80
CA ALA A 16 -18.88 9.45 0.41
C ALA A 16 -18.19 10.58 -0.37
N LEU A 17 -18.59 11.83 -0.16
CA LEU A 17 -17.92 12.99 -0.77
C LEU A 17 -16.50 13.16 -0.25
N ALA A 18 -16.26 12.98 1.05
CA ALA A 18 -14.93 13.01 1.64
C ALA A 18 -14.04 11.91 1.05
N ALA A 19 -14.56 10.69 0.89
CA ALA A 19 -13.84 9.57 0.27
C ALA A 19 -13.53 9.86 -1.21
N LEU A 20 -14.49 10.38 -1.98
CA LEU A 20 -14.25 10.79 -3.37
C LEU A 20 -13.20 11.90 -3.48
N GLY A 21 -13.24 12.89 -2.58
CA GLY A 21 -12.23 13.95 -2.50
C GLY A 21 -10.83 13.42 -2.18
N PHE A 22 -10.73 12.47 -1.24
CA PHE A 22 -9.47 11.81 -0.90
C PHE A 22 -8.90 11.04 -2.09
N ILE A 23 -9.73 10.24 -2.78
CA ILE A 23 -9.30 9.48 -3.96
C ILE A 23 -8.94 10.45 -5.11
N SER A 24 -9.67 11.57 -5.29
CA SER A 24 -9.38 12.62 -6.29
C SER A 24 -7.95 13.16 -6.20
N ASN A 25 -7.41 13.34 -4.99
CA ASN A 25 -6.02 13.73 -4.81
C ASN A 25 -5.04 12.62 -5.24
N TRP A 26 -5.35 11.35 -4.98
CA TRP A 26 -4.57 10.19 -5.45
C TRP A 26 -4.60 9.98 -6.97
N PHE A 27 -5.66 10.41 -7.66
CA PHE A 27 -5.75 10.33 -9.14
C PHE A 27 -4.64 11.10 -9.88
N ARG A 28 -3.92 12.02 -9.22
CA ARG A 28 -2.75 12.67 -9.82
C ARG A 28 -1.58 11.72 -10.09
N GLU A 29 -1.48 10.59 -9.38
CA GLU A 29 -0.23 9.84 -9.31
C GLU A 29 -0.23 8.46 -9.98
N GLN A 30 -1.39 7.86 -10.28
CA GLN A 30 -1.68 6.78 -11.23
C GLN A 30 -2.85 5.92 -10.73
N LEU A 31 -3.74 5.50 -11.64
CA LEU A 31 -4.92 4.68 -11.35
C LEU A 31 -4.52 3.21 -11.07
N ILE A 32 -4.59 2.79 -9.81
CA ILE A 32 -4.51 1.37 -9.44
C ILE A 32 -5.92 0.76 -9.53
N LEU A 33 -6.02 -0.48 -10.03
CA LEU A 33 -7.28 -1.22 -10.25
C LEU A 33 -8.23 -1.25 -9.02
N GLY A 34 -7.69 -1.16 -7.79
CA GLY A 34 -8.49 -1.09 -6.56
C GLY A 34 -9.22 0.26 -6.37
N GLN A 35 -8.62 1.36 -6.80
CA GLN A 35 -9.20 2.71 -6.68
C GLN A 35 -10.37 2.92 -7.64
N SER A 36 -10.30 2.35 -8.84
CA SER A 36 -11.38 2.45 -9.82
C SER A 36 -12.66 1.76 -9.32
N VAL A 37 -12.53 0.61 -8.67
CA VAL A 37 -13.66 -0.15 -8.09
C VAL A 37 -14.31 0.62 -6.93
N ILE A 38 -13.52 1.23 -6.05
CA ILE A 38 -14.03 2.08 -4.96
C ILE A 38 -14.77 3.30 -5.54
N MET A 39 -14.18 3.97 -6.53
CA MET A 39 -14.78 5.14 -7.17
C MET A 39 -16.10 4.79 -7.86
N THR A 40 -16.14 3.72 -8.66
CA THR A 40 -17.37 3.27 -9.34
C THR A 40 -18.47 2.95 -8.33
N THR A 41 -18.13 2.30 -7.22
CA THR A 41 -19.11 1.97 -6.16
C THR A 41 -19.69 3.23 -5.52
N LEU A 42 -18.86 4.22 -5.21
CA LEU A 42 -19.32 5.48 -4.64
C LEU A 42 -20.14 6.30 -5.63
N LEU A 43 -19.73 6.36 -6.91
CA LEU A 43 -20.44 7.09 -7.96
C LEU A 43 -21.83 6.53 -8.26
N ILE A 44 -22.02 5.21 -8.15
CA ILE A 44 -23.33 4.57 -8.35
C ILE A 44 -24.14 4.58 -7.04
N GLY A 45 -23.47 4.38 -5.90
CA GLY A 45 -24.10 4.29 -4.58
C GLY A 45 -24.69 5.62 -4.10
N LEU A 46 -24.01 6.75 -4.32
CA LEU A 46 -24.49 8.08 -3.92
C LEU A 46 -25.86 8.43 -4.54
N PRO A 47 -26.03 8.37 -5.87
CA PRO A 47 -27.32 8.60 -6.51
C PRO A 47 -28.40 7.62 -6.03
N ALA A 48 -28.07 6.33 -5.90
CA ALA A 48 -29.02 5.32 -5.44
C ALA A 48 -29.53 5.60 -4.02
N VAL A 49 -28.64 5.95 -3.09
CA VAL A 49 -29.00 6.32 -1.71
C VAL A 49 -29.86 7.59 -1.68
N LEU A 50 -29.54 8.60 -2.50
CA LEU A 50 -30.35 9.84 -2.56
C LEU A 50 -31.77 9.59 -3.10
N ILE A 51 -31.91 8.80 -4.17
CA ILE A 51 -33.22 8.44 -4.74
C ILE A 51 -34.05 7.67 -3.72
N LEU A 52 -33.45 6.67 -3.05
CA LEU A 52 -34.12 5.89 -2.01
C LEU A 52 -34.50 6.73 -0.79
N ALA A 53 -33.65 7.68 -0.40
CA ALA A 53 -33.95 8.60 0.69
C ALA A 53 -35.16 9.50 0.40
N ILE A 54 -35.26 10.05 -0.83
CA ILE A 54 -36.41 10.84 -1.27
C ILE A 54 -37.68 9.97 -1.27
N ALA A 55 -37.61 8.78 -1.87
CA ALA A 55 -38.73 7.85 -1.94
C ALA A 55 -39.21 7.42 -0.54
N ALA A 56 -38.29 7.13 0.39
CA ALA A 56 -38.60 6.78 1.77
C ALA A 56 -39.14 7.98 2.57
N TYR A 57 -38.68 9.20 2.28
CA TYR A 57 -39.14 10.41 2.96
C TYR A 57 -40.59 10.79 2.57
N TRP A 58 -40.97 10.57 1.32
CA TRP A 58 -42.34 10.78 0.84
C TRP A 58 -43.28 9.64 1.25
N ASN A 59 -42.78 8.39 1.30
CA ASN A 59 -43.56 7.20 1.65
C ASN A 59 -43.25 6.69 3.06
N VAL A 60 -43.39 7.54 4.08
CA VAL A 60 -42.96 7.23 5.47
C VAL A 60 -43.67 6.04 6.13
N HIS A 61 -44.85 5.68 5.65
CA HIS A 61 -45.55 4.48 6.11
C HIS A 61 -44.96 3.18 5.53
N ASN A 62 -44.18 3.28 4.45
CA ASN A 62 -43.52 2.15 3.82
C ASN A 62 -42.13 1.91 4.44
N GLN A 63 -42.11 1.10 5.50
CA GLN A 63 -40.89 0.74 6.23
C GLN A 63 -39.87 -0.03 5.36
N TRP A 64 -40.32 -0.69 4.29
CA TRP A 64 -39.44 -1.43 3.38
C TRP A 64 -38.46 -0.54 2.64
N LEU A 65 -38.87 0.69 2.27
CA LEU A 65 -37.98 1.65 1.61
C LEU A 65 -36.91 2.18 2.57
N ALA A 66 -37.27 2.39 3.84
CA ALA A 66 -36.31 2.77 4.86
C ALA A 66 -35.31 1.63 5.17
N LEU A 67 -35.77 0.37 5.18
CA LEU A 67 -34.92 -0.79 5.36
C LEU A 67 -33.97 -0.98 4.16
N LEU A 68 -34.49 -0.87 2.94
CA LEU A 68 -33.69 -0.94 1.71
C LEU A 68 -32.61 0.15 1.67
N LEU A 69 -32.95 1.39 2.07
CA LEU A 69 -31.99 2.48 2.20
C LEU A 69 -30.82 2.11 3.14
N VAL A 70 -31.13 1.55 4.32
CA VAL A 70 -30.11 1.12 5.27
C VAL A 70 -29.26 -0.01 4.71
N VAL A 71 -29.86 -0.98 4.03
CA VAL A 71 -29.13 -2.09 3.40
C VAL A 71 -28.18 -1.59 2.32
N VAL A 72 -28.61 -0.65 1.48
CA VAL A 72 -27.76 -0.06 0.43
C VAL A 72 -26.61 0.72 1.07
N ILE A 73 -26.86 1.56 2.07
CA ILE A 73 -25.81 2.31 2.79
C ILE A 73 -24.78 1.35 3.40
N LEU A 74 -25.23 0.33 4.14
CA LEU A 74 -24.32 -0.62 4.78
C LEU A 74 -23.56 -1.46 3.74
N GLY A 75 -24.22 -1.86 2.66
CA GLY A 75 -23.62 -2.64 1.57
C GLY A 75 -22.54 -1.86 0.84
N THR A 76 -22.82 -0.62 0.43
CA THR A 76 -21.84 0.21 -0.29
C THR A 76 -20.70 0.64 0.63
N SER A 77 -20.97 1.07 1.85
CA SER A 77 -19.93 1.43 2.82
C SER A 77 -19.06 0.22 3.17
N GLY A 78 -19.66 -0.93 3.46
CA GLY A 78 -18.93 -2.16 3.78
C GLY A 78 -18.06 -2.65 2.63
N TYR A 79 -18.56 -2.58 1.40
CA TYR A 79 -17.79 -2.93 0.21
C TYR A 79 -16.61 -1.97 -0.03
N VAL A 80 -16.82 -0.67 0.15
CA VAL A 80 -15.75 0.35 0.03
C VAL A 80 -14.68 0.13 1.10
N LEU A 81 -15.06 -0.06 2.37
CA LEU A 81 -14.11 -0.35 3.45
C LEU A 81 -13.34 -1.64 3.20
N LYS A 82 -14.02 -2.70 2.76
CA LYS A 82 -13.36 -3.98 2.44
C LYS A 82 -12.41 -3.83 1.26
N SER A 83 -12.84 -3.18 0.17
CA SER A 83 -12.00 -2.97 -1.00
C SER A 83 -10.78 -2.11 -0.67
N HIS A 84 -10.94 -1.13 0.23
CA HIS A 84 -9.83 -0.35 0.76
C HIS A 84 -8.88 -1.22 1.61
N HIS A 85 -9.41 -2.04 2.51
CA HIS A 85 -8.61 -2.96 3.31
C HIS A 85 -7.86 -4.00 2.46
N ASP A 86 -8.51 -4.56 1.45
CA ASP A 86 -7.88 -5.54 0.55
C ASP A 86 -6.79 -4.88 -0.30
N ALA A 87 -6.97 -3.59 -0.67
CA ALA A 87 -6.00 -2.85 -1.47
C ALA A 87 -4.85 -2.24 -0.63
N TYR A 88 -5.10 -1.85 0.61
CA TYR A 88 -4.19 -1.03 1.42
C TYR A 88 -3.91 -1.58 2.82
N GLY A 89 -4.53 -2.69 3.24
CA GLY A 89 -4.37 -3.27 4.57
C GLY A 89 -4.98 -2.45 5.71
N GLU A 90 -5.47 -1.23 5.43
CA GLU A 90 -6.08 -0.32 6.38
C GLU A 90 -7.59 -0.24 6.16
N TRP A 91 -8.36 -0.12 7.25
CA TRP A 91 -9.82 0.03 7.16
C TRP A 91 -10.25 1.48 6.85
N LEU A 92 -9.36 2.44 7.06
CA LEU A 92 -9.60 3.86 6.84
C LEU A 92 -8.43 4.45 6.05
N PRO A 93 -8.68 5.41 5.16
CA PRO A 93 -7.61 6.11 4.46
C PRO A 93 -6.74 6.91 5.45
N SER A 94 -5.43 6.66 5.44
CA SER A 94 -4.44 7.39 6.24
C SER A 94 -3.71 8.43 5.38
N PRO A 95 -3.61 9.70 5.80
CA PRO A 95 -2.81 10.71 5.13
C PRO A 95 -1.28 10.51 5.33
N ALA A 96 -0.88 9.54 6.16
CA ALA A 96 0.52 9.33 6.57
C ALA A 96 1.25 8.22 5.81
N ALA A 97 0.60 7.56 4.83
CA ALA A 97 1.31 6.62 3.98
C ALA A 97 2.25 7.42 3.07
N GLN A 98 3.51 7.59 3.47
CA GLN A 98 4.54 8.01 2.53
C GLN A 98 4.57 6.93 1.44
N ASP A 99 4.14 7.29 0.23
CA ASP A 99 4.00 6.35 -0.89
C ASP A 99 5.30 5.57 -1.12
N ILE A 100 6.45 6.19 -0.81
CA ILE A 100 7.78 5.59 -0.88
C ILE A 100 8.66 6.10 0.27
N GLU A 101 9.12 5.18 1.13
CA GLU A 101 10.22 5.45 2.06
C GLU A 101 11.53 4.88 1.49
N THR A 102 12.65 5.59 1.67
CA THR A 102 13.94 5.24 1.07
C THR A 102 15.03 5.14 2.12
N SER A 103 15.93 4.17 1.97
CA SER A 103 17.12 4.04 2.83
C SER A 103 18.12 5.19 2.68
N GLY A 104 17.94 6.05 1.68
CA GLY A 104 19.03 6.86 1.13
C GLY A 104 19.94 6.02 0.22
N SER A 105 20.84 6.68 -0.52
CA SER A 105 21.70 6.02 -1.52
C SER A 105 23.08 5.69 -0.96
N ALA A 106 23.55 4.48 -1.20
CA ALA A 106 24.93 4.06 -1.00
C ALA A 106 25.60 3.74 -2.34
N THR A 107 26.93 3.76 -2.38
CA THR A 107 27.72 3.42 -3.58
C THR A 107 28.53 2.15 -3.34
N LEU A 108 28.68 1.34 -4.39
CA LEU A 108 29.57 0.18 -4.40
C LEU A 108 30.46 0.26 -5.64
N THR A 109 31.76 0.11 -5.43
CA THR A 109 32.77 0.01 -6.49
C THR A 109 33.41 -1.37 -6.43
N HIS A 110 33.25 -2.16 -7.49
CA HIS A 110 33.83 -3.51 -7.58
C HIS A 110 34.15 -3.86 -9.04
N ASN A 111 35.27 -4.55 -9.28
CA ASN A 111 35.72 -4.95 -10.63
C ASN A 111 35.72 -3.80 -11.65
N GLY A 112 36.10 -2.59 -11.23
CA GLY A 112 36.12 -1.40 -12.09
C GLY A 112 34.74 -0.83 -12.43
N GLN A 113 33.65 -1.38 -11.87
CA GLN A 113 32.29 -0.86 -12.03
C GLN A 113 31.87 -0.14 -10.74
N THR A 114 31.36 1.08 -10.88
CA THR A 114 30.74 1.84 -9.80
C THR A 114 29.25 1.98 -10.03
N PHE A 115 28.45 1.69 -9.02
CA PHE A 115 27.01 1.91 -9.04
C PHE A 115 26.51 2.39 -7.69
N SER A 116 25.39 3.10 -7.69
CA SER A 116 24.66 3.41 -6.45
C SER A 116 23.49 2.47 -6.27
N TYR A 117 23.12 2.24 -5.02
CA TYR A 117 21.99 1.43 -4.64
C TYR A 117 21.23 2.06 -3.48
N ARG A 118 19.92 1.82 -3.44
CA ARG A 118 19.04 2.19 -2.33
C ARG A 118 17.91 1.18 -2.20
N LEU A 119 17.37 1.04 -1.00
CA LEU A 119 16.13 0.30 -0.77
C LEU A 119 14.96 1.28 -0.76
N GLU A 120 13.93 0.99 -1.54
CA GLU A 120 12.64 1.69 -1.54
C GLU A 120 11.57 0.75 -0.97
N LEU A 121 10.83 1.24 0.02
CA LEU A 121 9.65 0.61 0.58
C LEU A 121 8.43 1.40 0.11
N HIS A 122 7.62 0.79 -0.74
CA HIS A 122 6.41 1.41 -1.26
C HIS A 122 5.23 0.97 -0.40
N ASN A 123 4.41 1.93 0.03
CA ASN A 123 3.29 1.71 0.98
C ASN A 123 3.69 0.89 2.21
N PRO A 124 4.74 1.28 2.95
CA PRO A 124 5.16 0.55 4.14
C PRO A 124 4.02 0.46 5.16
N GLY A 125 3.85 -0.70 5.79
CA GLY A 125 2.78 -0.95 6.78
C GLY A 125 1.46 -1.46 6.18
N THR A 126 1.37 -1.58 4.85
CA THR A 126 0.16 -2.07 4.14
C THR A 126 0.34 -3.51 3.64
N VAL A 127 -0.77 -4.22 3.40
CA VAL A 127 -0.75 -5.56 2.76
C VAL A 127 -0.27 -5.52 1.30
N ALA A 128 -0.33 -4.34 0.67
CA ALA A 128 0.15 -4.11 -0.69
C ALA A 128 1.58 -3.55 -0.75
N HIS A 129 2.34 -3.60 0.36
CA HIS A 129 3.71 -3.13 0.38
C HIS A 129 4.55 -3.78 -0.72
N ARG A 130 5.50 -3.01 -1.26
CA ARG A 130 6.45 -3.51 -2.25
C ARG A 130 7.82 -2.99 -1.93
N GLU A 131 8.80 -3.87 -1.95
CA GLU A 131 10.17 -3.53 -1.62
C GLU A 131 11.06 -3.70 -2.85
N PHE A 132 11.81 -2.66 -3.15
CA PHE A 132 12.66 -2.60 -4.33
C PHE A 132 14.08 -2.23 -3.94
N LEU A 133 15.02 -3.06 -4.35
CA LEU A 133 16.41 -2.64 -4.48
C LEU A 133 16.55 -1.87 -5.78
N VAL A 134 16.79 -0.57 -5.66
CA VAL A 134 17.00 0.31 -6.78
C VAL A 134 18.49 0.46 -7.02
N ILE A 135 18.92 0.18 -8.24
CA ILE A 135 20.31 0.21 -8.68
C ILE A 135 20.44 1.25 -9.76
N THR A 136 21.36 2.20 -9.57
CA THR A 136 21.65 3.24 -10.54
C THR A 136 23.08 3.07 -11.06
N ARG A 137 23.20 2.83 -12.37
CA ARG A 137 24.46 2.72 -13.12
C ARG A 137 24.50 3.85 -14.15
N GLY A 138 25.34 4.85 -13.92
CA GLY A 138 25.33 6.07 -14.74
C GLY A 138 23.99 6.80 -14.63
N LYS A 139 23.28 6.95 -15.75
CA LYS A 139 21.94 7.58 -15.80
C LYS A 139 20.78 6.57 -15.83
N GLN A 140 21.06 5.28 -15.80
CA GLN A 140 20.03 4.24 -15.84
C GLN A 140 19.71 3.75 -14.44
N GLU A 141 18.42 3.70 -14.12
CA GLU A 141 17.90 3.17 -12.87
C GLU A 141 17.15 1.87 -13.15
N ARG A 142 17.44 0.84 -12.35
CA ARG A 142 16.76 -0.44 -12.39
C ARG A 142 16.20 -0.78 -11.01
N ARG A 143 14.93 -1.13 -10.95
CA ARG A 143 14.27 -1.64 -9.75
C ARG A 143 14.27 -3.15 -9.76
N VAL A 144 14.77 -3.77 -8.70
CA VAL A 144 14.77 -5.21 -8.49
C VAL A 144 13.91 -5.50 -7.27
N ARG A 145 12.84 -6.29 -7.43
CA ARG A 145 11.94 -6.61 -6.32
C ARG A 145 12.63 -7.51 -5.30
N LEU A 146 12.58 -7.13 -4.03
CA LEU A 146 13.10 -7.92 -2.91
C LEU A 146 11.95 -8.37 -2.01
N PRO A 147 11.76 -9.67 -1.73
CA PRO A 147 10.77 -10.13 -0.76
C PRO A 147 11.32 -10.00 0.67
N LEU A 148 11.42 -8.76 1.17
CA LEU A 148 12.00 -8.45 2.47
C LEU A 148 11.09 -8.90 3.61
N PHE A 149 9.80 -8.56 3.51
CA PHE A 149 8.83 -8.84 4.54
C PHE A 149 7.93 -10.01 4.12
N GLY A 150 7.62 -10.88 5.09
CA GLY A 150 6.66 -11.97 4.88
C GLY A 150 5.22 -11.50 5.03
N ASP A 151 5.00 -10.36 5.70
CA ASP A 151 3.69 -9.84 6.01
C ASP A 151 3.69 -8.31 6.15
N ALA A 152 2.53 -7.68 5.94
CA ALA A 152 2.30 -6.23 5.94
C ALA A 152 2.81 -5.47 7.17
N ARG A 153 2.81 -6.18 8.31
CA ARG A 153 3.08 -5.64 9.65
C ARG A 153 4.54 -5.80 10.08
N SER A 154 5.40 -6.27 9.17
CA SER A 154 6.81 -6.49 9.49
C SER A 154 7.49 -5.13 9.67
N GLY A 155 7.81 -4.80 10.92
CA GLY A 155 8.31 -3.49 11.28
C GLY A 155 9.71 -3.22 10.76
N TYR A 156 9.98 -1.94 10.55
CA TYR A 156 11.31 -1.39 10.39
C TYR A 156 11.38 -0.09 11.17
N VAL A 157 12.60 0.35 11.50
CA VAL A 157 12.85 1.67 12.08
C VAL A 157 13.46 2.54 10.99
N SER A 158 13.08 3.82 10.96
CA SER A 158 13.61 4.77 10.00
C SER A 158 15.15 4.78 10.04
N ALA A 159 15.76 4.66 8.86
CA ALA A 159 17.22 4.59 8.71
C ALA A 159 17.86 5.94 9.03
N LYS A 160 19.03 5.91 9.68
CA LYS A 160 19.93 7.06 9.71
C LYS A 160 20.92 7.03 8.55
N THR A 161 21.22 5.83 8.05
CA THR A 161 22.15 5.56 6.95
C THR A 161 21.63 4.43 6.06
N PRO A 162 22.02 4.35 4.78
CA PRO A 162 21.56 3.29 3.88
C PRO A 162 21.87 1.87 4.37
N SER A 163 23.02 1.70 5.05
CA SER A 163 23.44 0.43 5.63
C SER A 163 22.61 -0.02 6.83
N ASP A 164 21.82 0.86 7.44
CA ASP A 164 20.84 0.46 8.46
C ASP A 164 19.72 -0.42 7.85
N TRP A 165 19.49 -0.29 6.54
CA TRP A 165 18.46 -1.03 5.81
C TRP A 165 19.02 -2.13 4.91
N ILE A 166 19.95 -1.83 4.01
CA ILE A 166 20.52 -2.83 3.10
C ILE A 166 22.00 -2.58 2.87
N VAL A 167 22.78 -3.64 2.85
CA VAL A 167 24.20 -3.61 2.49
C VAL A 167 24.42 -4.53 1.30
N MET A 168 24.99 -3.99 0.23
CA MET A 168 25.42 -4.76 -0.93
C MET A 168 26.88 -5.14 -0.80
N GLN A 169 27.19 -6.43 -0.97
CA GLN A 169 28.53 -6.98 -0.97
C GLN A 169 28.84 -7.61 -2.34
N PRO A 170 30.06 -7.44 -2.86
CA PRO A 170 30.47 -8.09 -4.09
C PRO A 170 30.60 -9.60 -3.92
N THR A 171 30.43 -10.34 -5.01
CA THR A 171 30.79 -11.76 -5.08
C THR A 171 31.92 -11.98 -6.09
N GLU A 172 32.35 -13.22 -6.27
CA GLU A 172 33.33 -13.61 -7.29
C GLU A 172 32.83 -13.30 -8.71
N ASP A 173 31.52 -13.40 -8.95
CA ASP A 173 30.89 -13.08 -10.22
C ASP A 173 30.62 -11.58 -10.38
N ALA A 174 31.05 -10.98 -11.48
CA ALA A 174 30.95 -9.53 -11.72
C ALA A 174 29.52 -8.96 -11.75
N ASN A 175 28.50 -9.81 -11.98
CA ASN A 175 27.10 -9.40 -12.06
C ASN A 175 26.25 -9.90 -10.88
N ILE A 176 26.84 -10.64 -9.94
CA ILE A 176 26.13 -11.21 -8.81
C ILE A 176 26.63 -10.53 -7.53
N TYR A 177 25.68 -10.11 -6.71
CA TYR A 177 25.94 -9.40 -5.47
C TYR A 177 25.13 -10.03 -4.35
N LEU A 178 25.69 -10.00 -3.15
CA LEU A 178 24.98 -10.38 -1.94
C LEU A 178 24.33 -9.11 -1.35
N ALA A 179 23.03 -9.11 -1.16
CA ALA A 179 22.31 -8.04 -0.48
C ALA A 179 21.89 -8.54 0.91
N GLU A 180 22.35 -7.87 1.96
CA GLU A 180 22.06 -8.24 3.35
C GLU A 180 21.23 -7.16 4.02
N THR A 181 20.15 -7.57 4.70
CA THR A 181 19.33 -6.65 5.49
C THR A 181 20.11 -6.10 6.68
N GLY A 182 20.12 -4.78 6.79
CA GLY A 182 20.70 -4.05 7.90
C GLY A 182 19.91 -4.21 9.20
N ARG A 183 20.38 -3.52 10.24
CA ARG A 183 19.89 -3.71 11.62
C ARG A 183 18.51 -3.14 11.91
N PHE A 184 18.02 -2.22 11.09
CA PHE A 184 16.74 -1.54 11.33
C PHE A 184 15.61 -2.12 10.50
N LEU A 185 15.89 -3.09 9.63
CA LEU A 185 14.89 -4.03 9.16
C LEU A 185 14.76 -5.12 10.22
N PHE A 186 13.57 -5.30 10.81
CA PHE A 186 13.33 -6.41 11.74
C PHE A 186 13.26 -7.78 11.03
N SER A 187 13.41 -7.79 9.70
CA SER A 187 13.63 -8.97 8.88
C SER A 187 15.13 -9.15 8.61
N ARG A 188 15.68 -10.30 9.01
CA ARG A 188 17.09 -10.67 8.78
C ARG A 188 17.19 -11.66 7.63
N LYS A 189 17.38 -11.12 6.42
CA LYS A 189 17.49 -11.89 5.18
C LYS A 189 18.76 -11.54 4.41
N SER A 190 19.26 -12.54 3.70
CA SER A 190 20.33 -12.37 2.72
C SER A 190 19.86 -12.83 1.35
N PHE A 191 20.17 -12.06 0.31
CA PHE A 191 19.74 -12.28 -1.06
C PHE A 191 20.94 -12.34 -1.99
N ARG A 192 20.92 -13.28 -2.93
CA ARG A 192 21.78 -13.23 -4.11
C ARG A 192 21.04 -12.49 -5.21
N VAL A 193 21.58 -11.35 -5.63
CA VAL A 193 20.99 -10.47 -6.64
C VAL A 193 21.86 -10.48 -7.88
N ASN A 194 21.30 -10.89 -9.01
CA ASN A 194 21.95 -10.76 -10.30
C ASN A 194 21.52 -9.44 -10.95
N LEU A 195 22.45 -8.48 -11.08
CA LEU A 195 22.15 -7.13 -11.57
C LEU A 195 21.90 -7.08 -13.09
N GLN A 196 22.38 -8.06 -13.85
CA GLN A 196 22.15 -8.17 -15.29
C GLN A 196 20.74 -8.65 -15.60
N THR A 197 20.23 -9.64 -14.86
CA THR A 197 18.91 -10.24 -15.09
C THR A 197 17.83 -9.69 -14.18
N GLY A 198 18.20 -9.06 -13.06
CA GLY A 198 17.27 -8.66 -12.00
C GLY A 198 16.75 -9.84 -11.18
N LYS A 199 17.30 -11.05 -11.37
CA LYS A 199 16.89 -12.25 -10.62
C LYS A 199 17.40 -12.16 -9.19
N VAL A 200 16.53 -12.51 -8.25
CA VAL A 200 16.82 -12.54 -6.81
C VAL A 200 16.61 -13.96 -6.29
N ILE A 201 17.56 -14.45 -5.51
CA ILE A 201 17.48 -15.74 -4.80
C ILE A 201 17.63 -15.46 -3.31
N VAL A 202 16.68 -15.91 -2.50
CA VAL A 202 16.77 -15.80 -1.04
C VAL A 202 17.72 -16.88 -0.54
N LEU A 203 18.80 -16.50 0.15
CA LEU A 203 19.83 -17.43 0.61
C LEU A 203 19.63 -17.88 2.06
N SER A 204 19.02 -17.03 2.90
CA SER A 204 18.70 -17.40 4.28
C SER A 204 17.64 -16.47 4.84
N GLU A 205 16.59 -17.04 5.43
CA GLU A 205 15.84 -16.43 6.52
C GLU A 205 16.51 -16.92 7.80
N LYS A 206 17.19 -16.06 8.54
CA LYS A 206 17.43 -16.39 9.94
C LYS A 206 16.08 -16.28 10.63
N ALA A 207 15.35 -17.39 10.69
CA ALA A 207 14.22 -17.55 11.58
C ALA A 207 14.67 -17.04 12.96
N ASN A 208 13.92 -16.10 13.54
CA ASN A 208 14.05 -15.79 14.95
C ASN A 208 13.85 -17.12 15.69
N GLN A 209 14.96 -17.76 16.06
CA GLN A 209 14.93 -18.75 17.12
C GLN A 209 14.47 -17.98 18.34
N GLU A 210 13.23 -18.26 18.74
CA GLU A 210 12.70 -17.99 20.07
C GLU A 210 13.81 -18.25 21.08
N LYS A 211 14.20 -17.22 21.83
CA LYS A 211 14.94 -17.43 23.07
C LYS A 211 13.91 -17.80 24.15
N PRO A 212 14.19 -18.85 24.95
CA PRO A 212 13.31 -19.32 26.02
C PRO A 212 13.10 -18.28 27.13
#